data_AF-A0A2K3JZB0-F1
#
_entry.id   AF-A0A2K3JZB0-F1
#
_cell.length_a   1.000
_cell.length_b   1.000
_cell.length_c   1.000
_cell.angle_alpha   90.00
_cell.angle_beta   90.00
_cell.angle_gamma   90.00
#
_symmetry.space_group_name_H-M   'P 1'
#
loop_
_entity.id
_entity.type
_entity.pdbx_description
1 polymer ?
#
loop_
_entity_poly.entity_id
_entity_poly.type
_entity_poly.pdbx_seq_one_letter_code
_entity_poly.pdbx_strand_id
1 'polypeptide(L)'
;MHLVSWKKITQPRKYGGLGVRSSRSHNTALLGKLIWEILQTPDKLWVSLFNDRYLKGQLPFNVTVTGGSVIWNSMAKAVQMLKDGFTFKVGNGETSFWYDPWILKEKLCTVVPYVAIQDTSARIKDVWFDGKWNFNFLYTNLPDNVVNAITATQPRIVQNLPDVWTWSNSSS
;
A
#
# COMPACT_ATOMS: atom_id res chain seq x y z
N MET A 1 -32.24 28.91 4.60
CA MET A 1 -31.59 27.79 3.86
C MET A 1 -31.33 26.66 4.85
N HIS A 2 -32.31 25.76 5.05
CA HIS A 2 -32.19 24.66 6.00
C HIS A 2 -31.53 23.47 5.29
N LEU A 3 -30.24 23.22 5.57
CA LEU A 3 -29.56 22.01 5.10
C LEU A 3 -30.22 20.79 5.74
N VAL A 4 -31.11 20.14 4.98
CA VAL A 4 -31.72 18.88 5.39
C VAL A 4 -30.60 17.87 5.58
N SER A 5 -30.53 17.28 6.78
CA SER A 5 -29.51 16.30 7.15
C SER A 5 -29.38 15.21 6.08
N TRP A 6 -28.25 15.17 5.37
CA TRP A 6 -27.92 14.16 4.35
C TRP A 6 -28.06 12.72 4.86
N LYS A 7 -28.01 12.50 6.19
CA LYS A 7 -28.28 11.20 6.82
C LYS A 7 -29.73 10.72 6.64
N LYS A 8 -30.69 11.65 6.54
CA LYS A 8 -32.12 11.34 6.34
C LYS A 8 -32.42 10.96 4.89
N ILE A 9 -31.65 11.50 3.94
CA ILE A 9 -31.82 11.27 2.50
C ILE A 9 -31.20 9.92 2.07
N THR A 10 -30.09 9.50 2.69
CA THR A 10 -29.35 8.28 2.33
C THR A 10 -29.88 7.00 2.97
N GLN A 11 -30.96 7.07 3.76
CA GLN A 11 -31.61 5.86 4.27
C GLN A 11 -32.20 5.03 3.12
N PRO A 12 -32.21 3.69 3.24
CA PRO A 12 -32.91 2.84 2.29
C PRO A 12 -34.39 3.24 2.18
N ARG A 13 -35.01 3.08 1.01
CA ARG A 13 -36.44 3.38 0.79
C ARG A 13 -37.35 2.76 1.85
N LYS A 14 -36.99 1.58 2.38
CA LYS A 14 -37.73 0.87 3.44
C LYS A 14 -37.80 1.61 4.79
N TYR A 15 -36.93 2.58 5.03
CA TYR A 15 -36.88 3.39 6.26
C TYR A 15 -37.15 4.88 6.00
N GLY A 16 -37.75 5.24 4.85
CA GLY A 16 -38.15 6.62 4.56
C GLY A 16 -37.06 7.53 4.00
N GLY A 17 -35.93 6.97 3.53
CA GLY A 17 -34.94 7.70 2.72
C GLY A 17 -35.12 7.51 1.22
N LEU A 18 -34.42 8.30 0.39
CA LEU A 18 -34.57 8.28 -1.08
C LEU A 18 -33.93 7.04 -1.74
N GLY A 19 -33.28 6.15 -0.99
CA GLY A 19 -32.55 5.01 -1.56
C GLY A 19 -31.28 5.41 -2.32
N VAL A 20 -30.87 6.68 -2.23
CA VAL A 20 -29.60 7.16 -2.78
C VAL A 20 -28.47 6.62 -1.92
N ARG A 21 -27.64 5.74 -2.49
CA ARG A 21 -26.43 5.22 -1.83
C ARG A 21 -25.60 6.39 -1.30
N SER A 22 -25.15 6.30 -0.05
CA SER A 22 -24.41 7.37 0.63
C SER A 22 -23.27 7.90 -0.24
N SER A 23 -23.31 9.18 -0.61
CA SER A 23 -22.25 9.85 -1.39
C SER A 23 -20.88 9.72 -0.72
N ARG A 24 -20.86 9.55 0.60
CA ARG A 24 -19.64 9.28 1.38
C ARG A 24 -19.01 7.95 0.99
N SER A 25 -19.81 6.89 0.80
CA SER A 25 -19.34 5.56 0.42
C SER A 25 -18.73 5.55 -1.00
N HIS A 26 -19.40 6.22 -1.95
CA HIS A 26 -18.88 6.36 -3.31
C HIS A 26 -17.59 7.18 -3.36
N ASN A 27 -17.51 8.27 -2.59
CA ASN A 27 -16.29 9.07 -2.50
C ASN A 27 -15.12 8.24 -1.94
N THR A 28 -15.34 7.45 -0.89
CA THR A 28 -14.30 6.56 -0.35
C THR A 28 -13.85 5.52 -1.37
N ALA A 29 -14.75 4.92 -2.14
CA ALA A 29 -14.40 3.97 -3.19
C ALA A 29 -13.58 4.61 -4.33
N LEU A 30 -13.94 5.82 -4.75
CA LEU A 30 -13.18 6.58 -5.75
C LEU A 30 -11.79 6.94 -5.24
N LEU A 31 -11.67 7.40 -3.99
CA LEU A 31 -10.38 7.66 -3.36
C LEU A 31 -9.55 6.38 -3.24
N GLY A 32 -10.16 5.25 -2.89
CA GLY A 32 -9.50 3.94 -2.87
C GLY A 32 -8.96 3.53 -4.25
N LYS A 33 -9.72 3.79 -5.32
CA LYS A 33 -9.26 3.57 -6.70
C LYS A 33 -8.07 4.47 -7.07
N LEU A 34 -8.08 5.75 -6.68
CA LEU A 34 -6.95 6.64 -6.91
C LEU A 34 -5.69 6.18 -6.15
N ILE A 35 -5.84 5.76 -4.90
CA ILE A 35 -4.74 5.19 -4.10
C ILE A 35 -4.19 3.92 -4.75
N TRP A 36 -5.07 3.05 -5.26
CA TRP A 36 -4.66 1.86 -6.00
C TRP A 36 -3.85 2.21 -7.25
N GLU A 37 -4.30 3.18 -8.05
CA GLU A 37 -3.57 3.63 -9.23
C GLU A 37 -2.20 4.23 -8.89
N ILE A 38 -2.09 4.93 -7.76
CA ILE A 38 -0.79 5.42 -7.26
C ILE A 38 0.15 4.26 -6.93
N LEU A 39 -0.36 3.16 -6.38
CA LEU A 39 0.46 2.01 -5.97
C LEU A 39 0.82 1.08 -7.13
N GLN A 40 -0.07 0.89 -8.10
CA GLN A 40 0.12 -0.06 -9.19
C GLN A 40 0.63 0.54 -10.50
N THR A 41 0.32 1.82 -10.76
CA THR A 41 0.56 2.44 -12.07
C THR A 41 1.34 3.74 -11.94
N PRO A 42 2.62 3.68 -11.52
CA PRO A 42 3.46 4.87 -11.35
C PRO A 42 3.66 5.66 -12.65
N ASP A 43 3.54 5.00 -13.81
CA ASP A 43 3.81 5.59 -15.13
C ASP A 43 2.74 6.58 -15.61
N LYS A 44 1.58 6.63 -14.96
CA LYS A 44 0.56 7.61 -15.33
C LYS A 44 1.06 9.02 -15.01
N LEU A 45 0.95 9.95 -15.97
CA LEU A 45 1.40 11.34 -15.79
C LEU A 45 0.86 11.99 -14.51
N TRP A 46 -0.43 11.79 -14.21
CA TRP A 46 -1.03 12.34 -13.00
C TRP A 46 -0.43 11.72 -11.73
N VAL A 47 -0.10 10.42 -11.74
CA VAL A 47 0.56 9.72 -10.62
C VAL A 47 1.98 10.22 -10.46
N SER A 48 2.74 10.39 -11.55
CA SER A 48 4.09 10.95 -11.52
C SER A 48 4.10 12.37 -10.94
N LEU A 49 3.21 13.25 -11.42
CA LEU A 49 3.07 14.61 -10.90
C LEU A 49 2.64 14.60 -9.43
N PHE A 50 1.73 13.69 -9.07
CA PHE A 50 1.24 13.55 -7.71
C PHE A 50 2.35 13.08 -6.76
N ASN A 51 3.15 12.12 -7.20
CA ASN A 51 4.28 11.59 -6.47
C ASN A 51 5.30 12.71 -6.22
N ASP A 52 5.71 13.43 -7.26
CA ASP A 52 6.67 14.54 -7.14
C ASP A 52 6.18 15.65 -6.18
N ARG A 53 4.90 16.03 -6.29
CA ARG A 53 4.33 17.11 -5.50
C ARG A 53 4.07 16.74 -4.03
N TYR A 54 3.57 15.54 -3.76
CA TYR A 54 3.05 15.17 -2.44
C TYR A 54 3.79 14.01 -1.78
N LEU A 55 4.19 12.98 -2.53
CA LEU A 55 4.72 11.75 -1.94
C LEU A 55 6.25 11.74 -1.86
N LYS A 56 6.95 12.45 -2.74
CA LYS A 56 8.42 12.57 -2.81
C LYS A 56 9.13 11.21 -2.74
N GLY A 57 8.60 10.21 -3.43
CA GLY A 57 9.16 8.85 -3.46
C GLY A 57 8.86 8.00 -2.22
N GLN A 58 8.02 8.47 -1.30
CA GLN A 58 7.47 7.70 -0.20
C GLN A 58 6.16 7.00 -0.61
N LEU A 59 5.81 5.94 0.11
CA LEU A 59 4.48 5.37 -0.02
C LEU A 59 3.40 6.32 0.47
N PRO A 60 2.20 6.32 -0.14
CA PRO A 60 1.05 7.07 0.37
C PRO A 60 0.79 6.85 1.86
N PHE A 61 1.10 5.65 2.37
CA PHE A 61 0.88 5.23 3.75
C PHE A 61 1.74 5.96 4.80
N ASN A 62 2.83 6.60 4.39
CA ASN A 62 3.85 7.14 5.28
C ASN A 62 3.97 8.67 5.20
N VAL A 63 3.21 9.32 4.31
CA VAL A 63 3.28 10.76 4.13
C VAL A 63 2.49 11.50 5.21
N THR A 64 3.12 12.51 5.80
CA THR A 64 2.48 13.43 6.74
C THR A 64 1.73 14.53 5.98
N VAL A 65 0.49 14.80 6.40
CA VAL A 65 -0.37 15.78 5.72
C VAL A 65 -0.05 17.18 6.25
N THR A 66 0.85 17.90 5.57
CA THR A 66 1.21 19.29 5.93
C THR A 66 0.72 20.26 4.87
N GLY A 67 -0.52 20.73 5.00
CA GLY A 67 -1.15 21.62 4.02
C GLY A 67 -1.35 20.96 2.64
N GLY A 68 -2.11 21.62 1.77
CA GLY A 68 -2.34 21.13 0.41
C GLY A 68 -3.77 21.28 -0.08
N SER A 69 -4.06 20.67 -1.22
CA SER A 69 -5.36 20.73 -1.86
C SER A 69 -6.41 19.96 -1.05
N VAL A 70 -7.68 20.36 -1.19
CA VAL A 70 -8.82 19.63 -0.58
C VAL A 70 -8.83 18.15 -1.01
N ILE A 71 -8.42 17.88 -2.25
CA ILE A 71 -8.31 16.53 -2.82
C ILE A 71 -7.22 15.74 -2.09
N TRP A 72 -6.04 16.31 -1.90
CA TRP A 72 -4.95 15.66 -1.16
C TRP A 72 -5.37 15.33 0.28
N ASN A 73 -5.94 16.30 1.00
CA ASN A 73 -6.40 16.09 2.37
C ASN A 73 -7.46 15.00 2.48
N SER A 74 -8.36 14.91 1.50
CA SER A 74 -9.38 13.85 1.45
C SER A 74 -8.76 12.49 1.17
N MET A 75 -7.80 12.44 0.23
CA MET A 75 -7.10 11.22 -0.12
C MET A 75 -6.21 10.72 1.01
N ALA A 76 -5.47 11.59 1.69
CA ALA A 76 -4.64 11.19 2.82
C ALA A 76 -5.46 10.63 3.98
N LYS A 77 -6.66 11.19 4.25
CA LYS A 77 -7.61 10.59 5.20
C LYS A 77 -8.06 9.19 4.73
N ALA A 78 -8.39 9.04 3.45
CA ALA A 78 -8.77 7.75 2.89
C ALA A 78 -7.62 6.73 2.95
N VAL A 79 -6.37 7.15 2.71
CA VAL A 79 -5.18 6.30 2.84
C VAL A 79 -5.09 5.75 4.27
N GLN A 80 -5.23 6.60 5.29
CA GLN A 80 -5.18 6.13 6.68
C GLN A 80 -6.30 5.15 7.01
N MET A 81 -7.51 5.38 6.48
CA MET A 81 -8.65 4.46 6.67
C MET A 81 -8.48 3.13 5.94
N LEU A 82 -7.85 3.14 4.76
CA LEU A 82 -7.72 1.98 3.89
C LEU A 82 -6.38 1.26 4.05
N LYS A 83 -5.44 1.83 4.82
CA LYS A 83 -4.06 1.35 4.99
C LYS A 83 -4.05 -0.14 5.33
N ASP A 84 -4.88 -0.59 6.27
CA ASP A 84 -4.93 -1.98 6.73
C ASP A 84 -5.57 -2.95 5.72
N GLY A 85 -6.31 -2.41 4.75
CA GLY A 85 -6.85 -3.14 3.62
C GLY A 85 -5.81 -3.48 2.54
N PHE A 86 -4.68 -2.78 2.50
CA PHE A 86 -3.64 -3.04 1.49
C PHE A 86 -2.57 -4.00 2.03
N THR A 87 -2.35 -5.08 1.29
CA THR A 87 -1.34 -6.09 1.56
C THR A 87 -0.50 -6.33 0.32
N PHE A 88 0.80 -6.49 0.47
CA PHE A 88 1.68 -6.80 -0.64
C PHE A 88 1.71 -8.32 -0.85
N LYS A 89 1.45 -8.78 -2.08
CA LYS A 89 1.61 -10.17 -2.46
C LYS A 89 2.81 -10.31 -3.37
N VAL A 90 3.74 -11.15 -2.93
CA VAL A 90 4.90 -11.56 -3.73
C VAL A 90 4.43 -12.62 -4.74
N GLY A 91 4.64 -12.34 -6.02
CA GLY A 91 4.43 -13.23 -7.16
C GLY A 91 5.77 -13.78 -7.66
N ASN A 92 6.44 -13.07 -8.58
CA ASN A 92 7.69 -13.49 -9.22
C ASN A 92 8.95 -13.09 -8.42
N GLY A 93 8.81 -12.28 -7.36
CA GLY A 93 9.87 -11.89 -6.45
C GLY A 93 10.94 -11.02 -7.10
N GLU A 94 10.61 -10.29 -8.17
CA GLU A 94 11.52 -9.34 -8.81
C GLU A 94 11.67 -8.04 -8.04
N THR A 95 10.75 -7.77 -7.12
CA THR A 95 10.79 -6.63 -6.18
C THR A 95 12.10 -6.61 -5.41
N SER A 96 12.67 -5.42 -5.24
CA SER A 96 13.88 -5.22 -4.45
C SER A 96 13.63 -5.55 -2.99
N PHE A 97 14.51 -6.35 -2.41
CA PHE A 97 14.39 -6.72 -1.00
C PHE A 97 14.55 -5.50 -0.07
N TRP A 98 15.42 -4.56 -0.43
CA TRP A 98 15.76 -3.43 0.45
C TRP A 98 15.03 -2.12 0.14
N TYR A 99 14.81 -1.83 -1.14
CA TYR A 99 14.39 -0.50 -1.59
C TYR A 99 12.92 -0.39 -1.93
N ASP A 100 12.24 -1.53 -2.08
CA ASP A 100 10.80 -1.56 -2.29
C ASP A 100 10.08 -1.88 -0.99
N PRO A 101 8.91 -1.27 -0.76
CA PRO A 101 8.20 -1.41 0.49
C PRO A 101 7.23 -2.60 0.45
N TRP A 102 7.77 -3.80 0.28
CA TRP A 102 7.02 -5.04 0.20
C TRP A 102 6.60 -5.56 1.58
N ILE A 103 7.22 -5.06 2.65
CA ILE A 103 6.90 -5.43 4.03
C ILE A 103 6.85 -4.20 4.93
N LEU A 104 6.09 -4.27 6.03
CA LEU A 104 5.89 -3.18 7.00
C LEU A 104 5.35 -1.85 6.40
N LYS A 105 4.99 -1.84 5.10
CA LYS A 105 4.62 -0.64 4.34
C LYS A 105 5.73 0.42 4.36
N GLU A 106 6.98 0.00 4.46
CA GLU A 106 8.18 0.85 4.45
C GLU A 106 9.35 0.12 3.79
N LYS A 107 10.40 0.86 3.43
CA LYS A 107 11.58 0.28 2.79
C LYS A 107 12.46 -0.34 3.89
N LEU A 108 12.95 -1.56 3.70
CA LEU A 108 13.81 -2.18 4.72
C LEU A 108 15.10 -1.37 4.94
N CYS A 109 15.61 -0.70 3.91
CA CYS A 109 16.80 0.17 4.03
C CYS A 109 16.63 1.34 5.01
N THR A 110 15.40 1.75 5.36
CA THR A 110 15.17 2.79 6.36
C THR A 110 15.08 2.25 7.79
N VAL A 111 14.93 0.93 7.94
CA VAL A 111 14.82 0.25 9.24
C VAL A 111 16.19 -0.23 9.72
N VAL A 112 17.09 -0.58 8.80
CA VAL A 112 18.46 -1.01 9.11
C VAL A 112 19.43 0.18 9.14
N PRO A 113 20.50 0.12 9.96
CA PRO A 113 21.48 1.20 10.05
C PRO A 113 22.29 1.37 8.75
N TYR A 114 22.49 0.30 7.99
CA TYR A 114 23.16 0.31 6.69
C TYR A 114 22.70 -0.89 5.85
N VAL A 115 22.90 -0.80 4.54
CA VAL A 115 22.76 -1.93 3.60
C VAL A 115 24.14 -2.16 2.97
N ALA A 116 24.65 -3.38 3.06
CA ALA A 116 25.91 -3.76 2.43
C ALA A 116 25.79 -3.60 0.91
N ILE A 117 26.86 -3.11 0.26
CA ILE A 117 26.88 -2.87 -1.20
C ILE A 117 26.48 -4.14 -1.97
N GLN A 118 26.92 -5.30 -1.48
CA GLN A 118 26.66 -6.62 -2.06
C GLN A 118 25.17 -7.00 -2.02
N ASP A 119 24.41 -6.46 -1.07
CA ASP A 119 22.99 -6.76 -0.91
C ASP A 119 22.10 -5.76 -1.68
N THR A 120 22.66 -4.67 -2.23
CA THR A 120 21.92 -3.60 -2.93
C THR A 120 21.04 -4.14 -4.06
N SER A 121 21.52 -5.16 -4.78
CA SER A 121 20.81 -5.78 -5.89
C SER A 121 19.94 -6.98 -5.49
N ALA A 122 19.87 -7.32 -4.20
CA ALA A 122 19.11 -8.46 -3.71
C ALA A 122 17.60 -8.29 -3.96
N ARG A 123 16.98 -9.35 -4.47
CA ARG A 123 15.53 -9.42 -4.73
C ARG A 123 14.88 -10.44 -3.81
N ILE A 124 13.55 -10.36 -3.68
CA ILE A 124 12.80 -11.28 -2.81
C ILE A 124 13.03 -12.75 -3.23
N LYS A 125 13.07 -13.03 -4.53
CA LYS A 125 13.33 -14.39 -5.05
C LYS A 125 14.71 -14.96 -4.68
N ASP A 126 15.69 -14.12 -4.38
CA ASP A 126 17.04 -14.56 -4.03
C ASP A 126 17.12 -14.97 -2.54
N VAL A 127 16.27 -14.36 -1.70
CA VAL A 127 16.21 -14.59 -0.25
C VAL A 127 15.14 -15.62 0.13
N TRP A 128 14.18 -15.90 -0.75
CA TRP A 128 13.15 -16.93 -0.56
C TRP A 128 13.37 -18.13 -1.48
N PHE A 129 13.72 -19.28 -0.91
CA PHE A 129 13.93 -20.52 -1.63
C PHE A 129 13.33 -21.71 -0.88
N ASP A 130 12.71 -22.64 -1.62
CA ASP A 130 12.16 -23.90 -1.09
C ASP A 130 11.20 -23.72 0.13
N GLY A 131 10.37 -22.67 0.07
CA GLY A 131 9.38 -22.38 1.11
C GLY A 131 9.97 -21.83 2.42
N LYS A 132 11.24 -21.40 2.42
CA LYS A 132 11.93 -20.83 3.58
C LYS A 132 12.67 -19.55 3.21
N TRP A 133 12.73 -18.62 4.17
CA TRP A 133 13.60 -17.46 4.09
C TRP A 133 15.04 -17.87 4.42
N ASN A 134 15.97 -17.56 3.53
CA ASN A 134 17.41 -17.80 3.71
C ASN A 134 18.16 -16.47 3.81
N PHE A 135 18.34 -15.99 5.03
CA PHE A 135 19.05 -14.74 5.30
C PHE A 135 20.57 -14.88 5.29
N ASN A 136 21.11 -16.11 5.21
CA ASN A 136 22.57 -16.33 5.21
C ASN A 136 23.27 -15.74 3.98
N PHE A 137 22.50 -15.44 2.93
CA PHE A 137 22.99 -14.78 1.73
C PHE A 137 23.24 -13.27 1.94
N LEU A 138 22.60 -12.67 2.94
CA LEU A 138 22.69 -11.24 3.21
C LEU A 138 23.90 -10.94 4.11
N TYR A 139 24.71 -9.97 3.71
CA TYR A 139 25.80 -9.45 4.54
C TYR A 139 25.30 -8.44 5.57
N THR A 140 24.11 -7.88 5.36
CA THR A 140 23.45 -6.93 6.24
C THR A 140 22.71 -7.66 7.35
N ASN A 141 23.04 -7.34 8.61
CA ASN A 141 22.32 -7.87 9.76
C ASN A 141 20.90 -7.29 9.84
N LEU A 142 19.90 -8.18 9.82
CA LEU A 142 18.51 -7.83 10.01
C LEU A 142 18.16 -7.83 11.51
N PRO A 143 17.53 -6.76 12.03
CA PRO A 143 17.05 -6.76 13.40
C PRO A 143 15.84 -7.70 13.56
N ASP A 144 15.66 -8.26 14.77
CA ASP A 144 14.70 -9.34 15.04
C ASP A 144 13.25 -8.99 14.69
N ASN A 145 12.87 -7.72 14.85
CA ASN A 145 11.54 -7.22 14.46
C ASN A 145 11.27 -7.40 12.97
N VAL A 146 12.27 -7.15 12.12
CA VAL A 146 12.18 -7.31 10.66
C VAL A 146 12.14 -8.79 10.31
N VAL A 147 13.02 -9.61 10.90
CA VAL A 147 13.05 -11.06 10.67
C VAL A 147 11.71 -11.71 11.02
N ASN A 148 11.12 -11.33 12.15
CA ASN A 148 9.82 -11.84 12.59
C ASN A 148 8.69 -11.43 11.63
N ALA A 149 8.70 -10.18 11.16
CA ALA A 149 7.72 -9.71 10.18
C ALA A 149 7.85 -10.45 8.84
N ILE A 150 9.08 -10.63 8.35
CA ILE A 150 9.37 -11.38 7.12
C ILE A 150 8.92 -12.83 7.26
N THR A 151 9.25 -13.49 8.36
CA THR A 151 8.92 -14.90 8.59
C THR A 151 7.40 -15.11 8.73
N ALA A 152 6.67 -14.14 9.27
CA ALA A 152 5.21 -14.16 9.29
C ALA A 152 4.58 -14.07 7.89
N THR A 153 5.33 -13.55 6.92
CA THR A 153 4.92 -13.48 5.53
C THR A 153 5.39 -14.74 4.81
N GLN A 154 4.47 -15.64 4.47
CA GLN A 154 4.77 -16.80 3.63
C GLN A 154 4.34 -16.52 2.18
N PRO A 155 5.23 -15.99 1.33
CA PRO A 155 4.89 -15.73 -0.05
C PRO A 155 4.67 -17.04 -0.80
N ARG A 156 3.55 -17.11 -1.53
CA ARG A 156 3.35 -18.15 -2.55
C ARG A 156 3.93 -17.62 -3.85
N ILE A 157 5.21 -17.93 -4.09
CA ILE A 157 5.85 -17.55 -5.35
C ILE A 157 5.11 -18.25 -6.49
N VAL A 158 4.54 -17.43 -7.38
CA VAL A 158 3.94 -17.88 -8.63
C VAL A 158 4.71 -17.16 -9.74
N GLN A 159 5.60 -17.90 -10.42
CA GLN A 159 6.55 -17.30 -11.38
C GLN A 159 5.89 -16.50 -12.52
N ASN A 160 4.62 -16.78 -12.82
CA ASN A 160 3.86 -16.10 -13.89
C ASN A 160 3.08 -14.87 -13.42
N LEU A 161 3.13 -14.51 -12.13
CA LEU A 161 2.41 -13.34 -11.61
C LEU A 161 3.41 -12.28 -11.12
N PRO A 162 3.21 -11.00 -11.45
CA PRO A 162 4.05 -9.93 -10.91
C PRO A 162 3.83 -9.78 -9.41
N ASP A 163 4.76 -9.14 -8.73
CA ASP A 163 4.59 -8.69 -7.35
C ASP A 163 3.64 -7.49 -7.31
N VAL A 164 2.59 -7.55 -6.49
CA VAL A 164 1.53 -6.53 -6.51
C VAL A 164 0.92 -6.30 -5.13
N TRP A 165 0.58 -5.04 -4.85
CA TRP A 165 -0.39 -4.69 -3.82
C TRP A 165 -1.77 -5.32 -4.10
N THR A 166 -2.42 -5.84 -3.07
CA THR A 166 -3.77 -6.42 -3.16
C THR A 166 -4.62 -5.98 -1.97
N TRP A 167 -5.94 -6.00 -2.17
CA TRP A 167 -6.89 -5.80 -1.09
C TRP A 167 -7.00 -7.07 -0.25
N SER A 168 -6.82 -6.97 1.06
CA SER A 168 -6.87 -8.10 1.99
C SER A 168 -8.21 -8.84 2.01
N ASN A 169 -9.28 -8.20 1.53
CA ASN A 169 -10.62 -8.77 1.41
C ASN A 169 -10.97 -9.37 0.04
N SER A 170 -10.06 -9.40 -0.95
CA SER A 170 -10.27 -10.20 -2.15
C SER A 170 -9.77 -11.63 -1.90
N SER A 171 -10.42 -12.32 -0.97
CA SER A 171 -10.47 -13.77 -0.92
C SER A 171 -11.64 -14.22 -1.78
N SER A 172 -11.35 -14.60 -3.01
CA SER A 172 -12.13 -15.54 -3.80
C SER A 172 -11.15 -16.46 -4.51
#